data_AF-A0A2P6PL99-F1
#
_entry.id   AF-A0A2P6PL99-F1
#
_cell.length_a   1.000
_cell.length_b   1.000
_cell.length_c   1.000
_cell.angle_alpha   90.00
_cell.angle_beta   90.00
_cell.angle_gamma   90.00
#
_symmetry.space_group_name_H-M   'P 1'
#
loop_
_entity.id
_entity.type
_entity.pdbx_description
1 polymer ?
#
loop_
_entity_poly.entity_id
_entity_poly.type
_entity_poly.pdbx_seq_one_letter_code
_entity_poly.pdbx_strand_id
1 'polypeptide(L)'
;MGLAKLILLRDVAVFVFRDSKGLFLGAFAVPSAFVSSIDAEILAVIEAIEIAWVRNWHHLWLETDSTYVVHILSSFSMKVPWYLGVAWANCLWRVRRMNLKYSHIFTYLQGG
;
A
#
# COMPACT_ATOMS: atom_id res chain seq x y z
N MET A 1 -7.71 9.40 12.48
CA MET A 1 -7.75 8.59 11.23
C MET A 1 -6.33 8.51 10.73
N GLY A 2 -5.73 7.33 10.60
CA GLY A 2 -4.36 7.19 10.12
C GLY A 2 -4.30 7.36 8.60
N LEU A 3 -3.24 7.96 8.09
CA LEU A 3 -2.94 8.07 6.67
C LEU A 3 -1.72 7.20 6.38
N ALA A 4 -1.83 6.32 5.38
CA ALA A 4 -0.73 5.52 4.88
C ALA A 4 -0.46 5.96 3.44
N LYS A 5 0.65 6.67 3.25
CA LYS A 5 1.10 7.12 1.94
C LYS A 5 2.10 6.11 1.39
N LEU A 6 1.72 5.38 0.35
CA LEU A 6 2.63 4.54 -0.42
C LEU A 6 3.38 5.44 -1.42
N ILE A 7 4.71 5.37 -1.41
CA ILE A 7 5.57 6.10 -2.35
C ILE A 7 6.51 5.09 -2.98
N LEU A 8 6.45 4.96 -4.29
CA LEU A 8 7.38 4.11 -5.01
C LEU A 8 8.58 4.94 -5.43
N LEU A 9 9.77 4.44 -5.13
CA LEU A 9 11.02 5.04 -5.55
C LEU A 9 11.82 3.95 -6.26
N ARG A 10 12.07 4.11 -7.56
CA ARG A 10 12.93 3.27 -8.44
C ARG A 10 13.51 2.02 -7.74
N ASP A 11 12.82 0.90 -7.91
CA ASP A 11 13.22 -0.44 -7.42
C ASP A 11 13.20 -0.63 -5.88
N VAL A 12 12.54 0.26 -5.15
CA VAL A 12 12.24 0.12 -3.73
C VAL A 12 10.82 0.61 -3.48
N ALA A 13 9.98 -0.25 -2.93
CA ALA A 13 8.66 0.17 -2.51
C ALA A 13 8.75 0.73 -1.09
N VAL A 14 8.41 2.00 -0.92
CA VAL A 14 8.48 2.72 0.35
C VAL A 14 7.06 3.09 0.77
N PHE A 15 6.76 3.03 2.06
CA PHE A 15 5.51 3.58 2.58
C PHE A 15 5.76 4.37 3.84
N VAL A 16 4.99 5.44 3.97
CA VAL A 16 5.05 6.42 5.05
C VAL A 16 3.70 6.46 5.73
N PHE A 17 3.70 6.29 7.05
CA PHE A 17 2.52 6.55 7.85
C PHE A 17 2.53 7.97 8.38
N ARG A 18 1.36 8.60 8.33
CA ARG A 18 1.06 9.88 8.94
C ARG A 18 -0.24 9.76 9.74
N ASP A 19 -0.44 10.60 10.73
CA ASP A 19 -1.76 10.71 11.37
C ASP A 19 -2.69 11.63 10.56
N SER A 20 -3.92 11.82 11.03
CA SER A 20 -4.91 12.71 10.38
C SER A 20 -4.53 14.19 10.41
N LYS A 21 -3.51 14.58 11.20
CA LYS A 21 -2.97 15.95 11.23
C LYS A 21 -1.73 16.07 10.32
N GLY A 22 -1.37 14.99 9.61
CA GLY A 22 -0.19 14.94 8.75
C GLY A 22 1.12 14.71 9.49
N LEU A 23 1.08 14.41 10.80
CA LEU A 23 2.28 14.12 11.59
C LEU A 23 2.89 12.80 11.16
N PHE A 24 4.19 12.77 10.93
CA PHE A 24 4.92 11.54 10.59
C PHE A 24 4.88 10.51 11.73
N LEU A 25 4.45 9.30 11.41
CA LEU A 25 4.39 8.17 12.34
C LEU A 25 5.47 7.12 12.07
N GLY A 26 6.02 7.09 10.85
CA GLY A 26 7.07 6.15 10.47
C GLY A 26 7.19 6.00 8.95
N ALA A 27 8.33 5.48 8.50
CA ALA A 27 8.59 5.11 7.12
C ALA A 27 9.25 3.74 7.07
N PHE A 28 8.90 2.96 6.06
CA PHE A 28 9.43 1.62 5.84
C PHE A 28 9.79 1.46 4.37
N ALA A 29 10.86 0.71 4.10
CA ALA A 29 11.32 0.40 2.77
C ALA A 29 11.36 -1.11 2.60
N VAL A 30 10.79 -1.59 1.50
CA VAL A 30 10.81 -2.99 1.10
C VAL A 30 11.83 -3.13 -0.03
N PRO A 31 12.98 -3.80 0.20
CA PRO A 31 13.98 -4.01 -0.84
C PRO A 31 13.36 -4.80 -2.01
N SER A 32 13.54 -4.35 -3.25
CA SER A 32 13.18 -5.19 -4.39
C SER A 32 14.29 -6.22 -4.63
N ALA A 33 14.03 -7.44 -4.20
CA ALA A 33 14.59 -8.61 -4.87
C ALA A 33 13.63 -9.11 -5.98
N PHE A 34 12.60 -8.33 -6.30
CA PHE A 34 11.49 -8.72 -7.16
C PHE A 34 11.70 -8.31 -8.61
N VAL A 35 11.08 -9.08 -9.50
CA VAL A 35 11.28 -9.02 -10.94
C VAL A 35 10.61 -7.78 -11.57
N SER A 36 9.57 -7.22 -10.93
CA SER A 36 8.86 -6.05 -11.45
C SER A 36 8.49 -5.02 -10.38
N SER A 37 8.26 -3.77 -10.83
CA SER A 37 7.78 -2.67 -9.98
C SER A 37 6.41 -2.98 -9.36
N ILE A 38 5.54 -3.67 -10.09
CA ILE A 38 4.20 -4.08 -9.63
C ILE A 38 4.31 -5.07 -8.46
N ASP A 39 5.28 -5.99 -8.49
CA ASP A 39 5.48 -6.94 -7.39
C ASP A 39 5.91 -6.22 -6.11
N ALA A 40 6.82 -5.26 -6.24
CA ALA A 40 7.30 -4.44 -5.12
C ALA A 40 6.15 -3.61 -4.52
N GLU A 41 5.28 -3.05 -5.37
CA GLU A 41 4.08 -2.33 -4.96
C GLU A 41 3.10 -3.19 -4.17
N ILE A 42 2.75 -4.37 -4.69
CA ILE A 42 1.84 -5.30 -4.03
C ILE A 42 2.42 -5.69 -2.67
N LEU A 43 3.71 -5.98 -2.61
CA LEU A 43 4.36 -6.35 -1.36
C LEU A 43 4.36 -5.19 -0.34
N ALA A 44 4.64 -3.97 -0.77
CA ALA A 44 4.58 -2.82 0.13
C ALA A 44 3.18 -2.56 0.66
N VAL A 45 2.13 -2.82 -0.12
CA VAL A 45 0.75 -2.79 0.38
C VAL A 45 0.52 -3.87 1.42
N ILE A 46 0.97 -5.11 1.18
CA ILE A 46 0.85 -6.21 2.14
C ILE A 46 1.51 -5.83 3.47
N GLU A 47 2.75 -5.35 3.43
CA GLU A 47 3.52 -4.95 4.61
C GLU A 47 2.88 -3.74 5.33
N ALA A 48 2.43 -2.73 4.59
CA ALA A 48 1.77 -1.57 5.18
C ALA A 48 0.46 -1.97 5.89
N ILE A 49 -0.35 -2.84 5.30
CA ILE A 49 -1.57 -3.32 5.93
C ILE A 49 -1.26 -4.19 7.16
N GLU A 50 -0.21 -5.03 7.11
CA GLU A 50 0.23 -5.82 8.26
C GLU A 50 0.61 -4.93 9.43
N ILE A 51 1.47 -3.94 9.19
CA ILE A 51 1.93 -3.01 10.23
C ILE A 51 0.76 -2.26 10.82
N ALA A 52 -0.13 -1.73 9.99
CA ALA A 52 -1.29 -1.00 10.46
C ALA A 52 -2.25 -1.90 11.27
N TRP A 53 -2.44 -3.15 10.86
CA TRP A 53 -3.24 -4.13 11.59
C TRP A 53 -2.65 -4.41 12.99
N VAL A 54 -1.35 -4.70 13.07
CA VAL A 54 -0.64 -4.93 14.34
C VAL A 54 -0.66 -3.70 15.24
N ARG A 55 -0.64 -2.50 14.65
CA ARG A 55 -0.76 -1.21 15.36
C ARG A 55 -2.21 -0.82 15.71
N ASN A 56 -3.18 -1.68 15.40
CA ASN A 56 -4.61 -1.46 15.64
C ASN A 56 -5.16 -0.20 14.90
N TRP A 57 -4.55 0.16 13.77
CA TRP A 57 -4.94 1.28 12.92
C TRP A 57 -5.99 0.84 11.91
N HIS A 58 -7.22 0.62 12.37
CA HIS A 58 -8.31 0.12 11.53
C HIS A 58 -8.92 1.15 10.57
N HIS A 59 -8.57 2.43 10.72
CA HIS A 59 -9.02 3.51 9.83
C HIS A 59 -7.83 4.07 9.06
N LEU A 60 -7.72 3.66 7.80
CA LEU A 60 -6.60 3.99 6.93
C LEU A 60 -7.07 4.67 5.66
N TRP A 61 -6.26 5.61 5.21
CA TRP A 61 -6.29 6.13 3.86
C TRP A 61 -5.02 5.69 3.13
N LEU A 62 -5.16 4.87 2.09
CA LEU A 62 -4.07 4.46 1.21
C LEU A 62 -3.95 5.43 0.03
N GLU A 63 -2.80 6.09 -0.08
CA GLU A 63 -2.44 6.91 -1.24
C GLU A 63 -1.41 6.16 -2.09
N THR A 64 -1.70 5.95 -3.38
CA THR A 64 -0.78 5.34 -4.35
C THR A 64 -1.02 5.92 -5.74
N ASP A 65 0.01 5.94 -6.58
CA ASP A 65 -0.01 6.28 -8.01
C ASP A 65 -0.22 5.04 -8.91
N SER A 66 -0.30 3.85 -8.32
CA SER A 66 -0.54 2.61 -9.05
C SER A 66 -2.03 2.33 -9.23
N THR A 67 -2.51 2.58 -10.45
CA THR A 67 -3.87 2.19 -10.86
C THR A 67 -4.12 0.69 -10.68
N TYR A 68 -3.11 -0.15 -10.89
CA TYR A 68 -3.23 -1.59 -10.78
C TYR A 68 -3.48 -2.03 -9.34
N VAL A 69 -2.70 -1.52 -8.38
CA VAL A 69 -2.88 -1.78 -6.95
C VAL A 69 -4.27 -1.36 -6.49
N VAL A 70 -4.72 -0.15 -6.87
CA VAL A 70 -6.07 0.33 -6.54
C VAL A 70 -7.14 -0.60 -7.12
N HIS A 71 -6.96 -1.06 -8.36
CA HIS A 71 -7.89 -1.98 -9.01
C HIS A 71 -7.99 -3.32 -8.28
N ILE A 72 -6.86 -3.98 -7.98
CA ILE A 72 -6.88 -5.29 -7.32
C ILE A 72 -7.37 -5.21 -5.87
N LEU A 73 -7.12 -4.10 -5.15
CA LEU A 73 -7.67 -3.87 -3.81
C LEU A 73 -9.18 -3.64 -3.84
N SER A 74 -9.65 -2.73 -4.70
CA SER A 74 -11.07 -2.37 -4.77
C SER A 74 -11.95 -3.53 -5.24
N SER A 75 -11.44 -4.36 -6.15
CA SER A 75 -12.14 -5.56 -6.63
C SER A 75 -11.92 -6.79 -5.76
N PHE A 76 -11.11 -6.71 -4.70
CA PHE A 76 -10.66 -7.85 -3.90
C PHE A 76 -10.14 -9.02 -4.78
N SER A 77 -9.40 -8.68 -5.84
CA SER A 77 -8.95 -9.63 -6.84
C SER A 77 -7.80 -10.50 -6.33
N MET A 78 -7.78 -11.77 -6.72
CA MET A 78 -6.64 -12.68 -6.53
C MET A 78 -5.64 -12.63 -7.70
N LYS A 79 -5.76 -11.65 -8.61
CA LYS A 79 -4.82 -11.43 -9.72
C LYS A 79 -3.52 -10.80 -9.20
N VAL A 80 -2.72 -11.60 -8.50
CA VAL A 80 -1.38 -11.27 -8.03
C VAL A 80 -0.43 -12.43 -8.40
N PRO A 81 0.89 -12.21 -8.42
CA PRO A 81 1.83 -13.31 -8.60
C PRO A 81 1.61 -14.42 -7.55
N TRP A 82 1.69 -15.68 -7.98
CA TRP A 82 1.35 -16.84 -7.15
C TRP A 82 2.15 -16.90 -5.83
N TYR A 83 3.42 -16.47 -5.84
CA TYR A 83 4.28 -16.45 -4.67
C TYR A 83 3.87 -15.38 -3.63
N LEU A 84 3.10 -14.36 -4.02
CA LEU A 84 2.49 -13.40 -3.11
C LEU A 84 1.06 -13.79 -2.70
N GLY A 85 0.47 -14.83 -3.31
CA GLY A 85 -0.95 -15.14 -3.21
C GLY A 85 -1.45 -15.36 -1.78
N VAL A 86 -0.69 -16.09 -0.95
CA VAL A 86 -1.06 -16.34 0.46
C VAL A 86 -1.01 -15.06 1.28
N ALA A 87 0.08 -14.28 1.16
CA ALA A 87 0.24 -13.03 1.87
C ALA A 87 -0.82 -12.00 1.44
N TRP A 88 -1.16 -11.97 0.15
CA TRP A 88 -2.24 -11.16 -0.40
C TRP A 88 -3.62 -11.57 0.12
N ALA A 89 -3.92 -12.87 0.20
CA ALA A 89 -5.18 -13.36 0.76
C ALA A 89 -5.35 -12.92 2.22
N ASN A 90 -4.29 -13.03 3.02
CA ASN A 90 -4.28 -12.54 4.41
C ASN A 90 -4.44 -11.01 4.47
N CYS A 91 -3.78 -10.27 3.58
CA CYS A 91 -3.95 -8.84 3.43
C CYS A 91 -5.41 -8.47 3.15
N LEU A 92 -6.06 -9.09 2.15
CA LEU A 92 -7.47 -8.84 1.85
C LEU A 92 -8.40 -9.19 3.02
N TRP A 93 -8.12 -10.27 3.74
CA TRP A 93 -8.88 -10.62 4.94
C TRP A 93 -8.83 -9.51 6.00
N ARG A 94 -7.66 -8.87 6.19
CA ARG A 94 -7.49 -7.71 7.08
C ARG A 94 -8.21 -6.48 6.53
N VAL A 95 -8.02 -6.16 5.26
CA VAL A 95 -8.65 -5.02 4.59
C VAL A 95 -10.18 -5.07 4.73
N ARG A 96 -10.80 -6.26 4.61
CA ARG A 96 -12.26 -6.44 4.81
C ARG A 96 -12.75 -6.09 6.23
N ARG A 97 -11.85 -6.07 7.21
CA ARG A 97 -12.13 -5.74 8.62
C ARG A 97 -11.67 -4.33 9.00
N MET A 98 -11.04 -3.62 8.07
CA MET A 98 -10.59 -2.26 8.23
C MET A 98 -11.49 -1.31 7.43
N ASN A 99 -11.58 -0.06 7.86
CA ASN A 99 -12.13 1.02 7.06
C ASN A 99 -11.01 1.60 6.21
N LEU A 100 -10.77 0.96 5.07
CA LEU A 100 -9.78 1.38 4.08
C LEU A 100 -10.43 2.30 3.04
N LYS A 101 -9.87 3.50 2.92
CA LYS A 101 -10.10 4.39 1.78
C LYS A 101 -8.88 4.37 0.88
N TYR A 102 -9.07 4.62 -0.40
CA TYR A 102 -7.99 4.73 -1.37
C TYR A 102 -8.20 5.95 -2.25
N SER A 103 -7.11 6.65 -2.57
CA SER A 103 -7.11 7.71 -3.56
C SER A 103 -5.95 7.53 -4.51
N HIS A 104 -6.22 7.72 -5.79
CA HIS A 104 -5.16 7.84 -6.78
C HIS A 104 -4.51 9.22 -6.63
N ILE A 105 -3.21 9.28 -6.40
CA ILE A 105 -2.48 10.54 -6.49
C ILE A 105 -1.95 10.66 -7.91
N PHE A 106 -2.46 11.65 -8.64
CA PHE A 106 -1.80 12.12 -9.86
C PHE A 106 -0.65 13.02 -9.43
N THR A 107 0.58 12.52 -9.53
CA THR A 107 1.77 13.32 -9.27
C THR A 107 1.91 14.33 -10.42
N TYR A 108 1.59 15.60 -10.18
CA TYR A 108 1.91 16.69 -11.10
C TYR A 108 3.43 16.91 -11.12
N LEU A 109 4.14 16.14 -11.94
CA LEU A 109 5.53 16.41 -12.32
C LEU A 109 5.66 16.42 -13.84
N GLN A 110 4.88 17.27 -14.52
CA GLN A 110 5.28 17.92 -15.77
C GLN A 110 4.66 19.33 -15.79
N GLY A 111 5.51 20.32 -15.56
CA GLY A 111 5.16 21.74 -15.50
C GLY A 111 6.45 22.53 -15.36
N GLY A 112 7.20 22.63 -16.46
CA GLY A 112 8.48 23.32 -16.60
C GLY A 112 9.07 23.02 -17.96
#